data_AF-A0A357F1N2-F1
#
_entry.id   AF-A0A357F1N2-F1
#
_cell.length_a   1.000
_cell.length_b   1.000
_cell.length_c   1.000
_cell.angle_alpha   90.00
_cell.angle_beta   90.00
_cell.angle_gamma   90.00
#
_symmetry.space_group_name_H-M   'P 1'
#
loop_
_entity.id
_entity.type
_entity.pdbx_description
1 polymer ?
#
loop_
_entity_poly.entity_id
_entity_poly.type
_entity_poly.pdbx_seq_one_letter_code
_entity_poly.pdbx_strand_id
1 'polypeptide(L)'
;DLIYGLPHQTPESFAETVEKIIDISPDRIAVFNYAHVPWLKKHQNLIKAEDLPSAEDRLQILGATIERLTQSGYQYIGMDHFAKKTDELAAAQNNGTLYRNFQGYSTKAGCDVYAFGISAISQFKNIYAQNVKNIHDYYARIDAGRAATQVGYRMTEDDHIRKETIMQLMCHLTVGKHMVEESFNINFDDYFAADLPKLEGFIEDGLVSINRDSIDVIGRGKLIIRNIAMCFDAYLDKMTAEKPVFSKTV
;
A
#
# COMPACT_ATOMS: atom_id res chain seq x y z
N ASP A 1 -4.47 4.83 14.62
CA ASP A 1 -5.21 4.46 13.40
C ASP A 1 -6.61 5.01 13.43
N LEU A 2 -7.07 5.48 12.28
CA LEU A 2 -8.43 5.89 11.99
C LEU A 2 -8.95 5.01 10.85
N ILE A 3 -10.27 4.80 10.83
CA ILE A 3 -10.94 4.11 9.73
C ILE A 3 -12.08 5.01 9.26
N TYR A 4 -12.05 5.41 7.99
CA TYR A 4 -13.14 6.10 7.34
C TYR A 4 -13.97 5.13 6.50
N GLY A 5 -15.24 5.45 6.27
CA GLY A 5 -16.17 4.54 5.59
C GLY A 5 -16.95 3.61 6.51
N LEU A 6 -16.86 3.80 7.83
CA LEU A 6 -17.64 3.04 8.83
C LEU A 6 -19.08 3.56 8.91
N PRO A 7 -20.02 2.75 9.47
CA PRO A 7 -21.41 3.12 9.59
C PRO A 7 -21.63 4.47 10.27
N HIS A 8 -22.58 5.25 9.75
CA HIS A 8 -23.01 6.57 10.24
C HIS A 8 -21.95 7.68 10.20
N GLN A 9 -20.78 7.44 9.60
CA GLN A 9 -19.82 8.51 9.37
C GLN A 9 -20.31 9.44 8.26
N THR A 10 -20.26 10.74 8.53
CA THR A 10 -20.42 11.83 7.55
C THR A 10 -19.12 12.65 7.44
N PRO A 11 -18.93 13.46 6.39
CA PRO A 11 -17.81 14.38 6.28
C PRO A 11 -17.61 15.25 7.53
N GLU A 12 -18.68 15.79 8.10
CA GLU A 12 -18.65 16.66 9.29
C GLU A 12 -18.20 15.88 10.53
N SER A 13 -18.81 14.71 10.78
CA SER A 13 -18.48 13.90 11.95
C SER A 13 -17.02 13.40 11.93
N PHE A 14 -16.49 13.11 10.73
CA PHE A 14 -15.11 12.67 10.58
C PHE A 14 -14.14 13.85 10.73
N ALA A 15 -14.49 15.04 10.23
CA ALA A 15 -13.72 16.25 10.44
C ALA A 15 -13.55 16.55 11.95
N GLU A 16 -14.61 16.43 12.75
CA GLU A 16 -14.52 16.56 14.21
C GLU A 16 -13.57 15.53 14.85
N THR A 17 -13.56 14.30 14.31
CA THR A 17 -12.63 13.26 14.76
C THR A 17 -11.19 13.64 14.42
N VAL A 18 -10.94 14.17 13.21
CA VAL A 18 -9.62 14.63 12.78
C VAL A 18 -9.12 15.77 13.67
N GLU A 19 -9.96 16.74 14.02
CA GLU A 19 -9.58 17.82 14.96
C GLU A 19 -9.11 17.27 16.31
N LYS A 20 -9.84 16.29 16.87
CA LYS A 20 -9.45 15.65 18.14
C LYS A 20 -8.12 14.91 18.02
N ILE A 21 -7.86 14.26 16.89
CA ILE A 21 -6.57 13.60 16.65
C ILE A 21 -5.43 14.60 16.51
N ILE A 22 -5.67 15.75 15.87
CA ILE A 22 -4.68 16.82 15.77
C ILE A 22 -4.32 17.35 17.16
N ASP A 23 -5.32 17.55 18.03
CA ASP A 23 -5.13 17.98 19.43
C ASP A 23 -4.31 16.96 20.25
N ILE A 24 -4.57 15.66 20.06
CA ILE A 24 -3.77 14.58 20.67
C ILE A 24 -2.31 14.58 20.17
N SER A 25 -2.05 15.09 18.98
CA SER A 25 -0.72 15.25 18.37
C SER A 25 0.14 13.97 18.30
N PRO A 26 -0.38 12.83 17.80
CA PRO A 26 0.43 11.63 17.61
C PRO A 26 1.55 11.87 16.58
N ASP A 27 2.64 11.12 16.65
CA ASP A 27 3.74 11.28 15.67
C ASP A 27 3.38 10.75 14.28
N ARG A 28 2.52 9.73 14.22
CA ARG A 28 2.05 9.08 13.00
C ARG A 28 0.56 8.83 13.06
N ILE A 29 -0.10 8.94 11.92
CA ILE A 29 -1.52 8.67 11.75
C ILE A 29 -1.69 7.80 10.51
N ALA A 30 -2.39 6.68 10.65
CA ALA A 30 -2.88 5.89 9.52
C ALA A 30 -4.40 6.06 9.41
N VAL A 31 -4.91 6.38 8.22
CA VAL A 31 -6.33 6.65 7.93
C VAL A 31 -6.80 5.67 6.86
N PHE A 32 -7.33 4.52 7.29
CA PHE A 32 -7.68 3.42 6.40
C PHE A 32 -9.10 3.54 5.85
N ASN A 33 -9.29 3.19 4.57
CA ASN A 33 -10.62 2.96 4.01
C ASN A 33 -11.22 1.67 4.55
N TYR A 34 -12.46 1.72 5.01
CA TYR A 34 -13.19 0.54 5.43
C TYR A 34 -13.53 -0.37 4.24
N ALA A 35 -12.87 -1.53 4.22
CA ALA A 35 -13.16 -2.61 3.28
C ALA A 35 -14.33 -3.47 3.80
N HIS A 36 -15.49 -3.32 3.17
CA HIS A 36 -16.67 -4.13 3.47
C HIS A 36 -16.69 -5.41 2.62
N VAL A 37 -16.34 -6.53 3.26
CA VAL A 37 -16.17 -7.86 2.67
C VAL A 37 -16.87 -8.96 3.50
N PRO A 38 -18.20 -8.87 3.74
CA PRO A 38 -18.93 -9.76 4.64
C PRO A 38 -18.89 -11.25 4.26
N TRP A 39 -18.65 -11.56 2.98
CA TRP A 39 -18.44 -12.93 2.50
C TRP A 39 -17.15 -13.57 3.05
N LEU A 40 -16.13 -12.77 3.35
CA LEU A 40 -14.86 -13.21 3.91
C LEU A 40 -14.81 -13.00 5.43
N LYS A 41 -15.35 -11.88 5.90
CA LYS A 41 -15.35 -11.48 7.31
C LYS A 41 -16.78 -11.49 7.84
N LYS A 42 -17.28 -12.67 8.21
CA LYS A 42 -18.69 -12.90 8.57
C LYS A 42 -19.25 -11.96 9.65
N HIS A 43 -18.42 -11.45 10.55
CA HIS A 43 -18.86 -10.47 11.57
C HIS A 43 -19.32 -9.14 10.94
N GLN A 44 -18.86 -8.79 9.75
CA GLN A 44 -19.31 -7.60 9.03
C GLN A 44 -20.76 -7.74 8.53
N ASN A 45 -21.38 -8.92 8.54
CA ASN A 45 -22.83 -9.07 8.27
C ASN A 45 -23.71 -8.36 9.32
N LEU A 46 -23.14 -7.97 10.47
CA LEU A 46 -23.83 -7.18 11.48
C LEU A 46 -23.93 -5.70 11.10
N ILE A 47 -23.18 -5.25 10.09
CA ILE A 47 -23.22 -3.89 9.56
C ILE A 47 -24.23 -3.85 8.42
N LYS A 48 -25.20 -2.95 8.53
CA LYS A 48 -26.17 -2.70 7.46
C LYS A 48 -25.51 -1.88 6.36
N ALA A 49 -25.75 -2.25 5.11
CA ALA A 49 -25.11 -1.60 3.97
C ALA A 49 -25.60 -0.15 3.80
N GLU A 50 -26.86 0.12 4.13
CA GLU A 50 -27.49 1.45 4.07
C GLU A 50 -26.91 2.44 5.09
N ASP A 51 -26.28 1.96 6.17
CA ASP A 51 -25.65 2.81 7.16
C ASP A 51 -24.24 3.24 6.74
N LEU A 52 -23.69 2.66 5.67
CA LEU A 52 -22.37 3.00 5.16
C LEU A 52 -22.42 4.32 4.37
N PRO A 53 -21.41 5.19 4.51
CA PRO A 53 -21.34 6.41 3.74
C PRO A 53 -21.21 6.11 2.25
N SER A 54 -21.78 7.01 1.45
CA SER A 54 -21.72 6.96 0.00
C SER A 54 -20.27 7.06 -0.51
N ALA A 55 -20.04 6.73 -1.79
CA ALA A 55 -18.73 6.90 -2.40
C ALA A 55 -18.28 8.37 -2.41
N GLU A 56 -19.21 9.30 -2.61
CA GLU A 56 -18.97 10.74 -2.58
C GLU A 56 -18.54 11.21 -1.19
N ASP A 57 -19.27 10.82 -0.14
CA ASP A 57 -18.91 11.15 1.24
C ASP A 57 -17.53 10.60 1.61
N ARG A 58 -17.21 9.38 1.19
CA ARG A 58 -15.88 8.78 1.42
C ARG A 58 -14.76 9.58 0.77
N LEU A 59 -14.98 10.07 -0.45
CA LEU A 59 -14.01 10.92 -1.14
C LEU A 59 -13.87 12.28 -0.46
N GLN A 60 -14.97 12.88 -0.02
CA GLN A 60 -14.95 14.14 0.72
C GLN A 60 -14.22 13.98 2.07
N ILE A 61 -14.50 12.90 2.81
CA ILE A 61 -13.79 12.58 4.06
C ILE A 61 -12.29 12.44 3.80
N LEU A 62 -11.88 11.67 2.79
CA LEU A 62 -10.47 11.47 2.46
C LEU A 62 -9.78 12.80 2.10
N GLY A 63 -10.39 13.59 1.21
CA GLY A 63 -9.84 14.88 0.77
C GLY A 63 -9.69 15.86 1.92
N ALA A 64 -10.74 16.05 2.72
CA ALA A 64 -10.72 16.95 3.87
C ALA A 64 -9.71 16.50 4.94
N THR A 65 -9.58 15.19 5.16
CA THR A 65 -8.60 14.63 6.11
C THR A 65 -7.17 14.92 5.65
N ILE A 66 -6.86 14.68 4.38
CA ILE A 66 -5.53 14.96 3.83
C ILE A 66 -5.19 16.44 3.96
N GLU A 67 -6.11 17.32 3.55
CA GLU A 67 -5.91 18.76 3.63
C GLU A 67 -5.67 19.20 5.06
N ARG A 68 -6.54 18.78 5.99
CA ARG A 68 -6.52 19.24 7.37
C ARG A 68 -5.30 18.74 8.14
N LEU A 69 -4.92 17.48 7.98
CA LEU A 69 -3.68 16.95 8.57
C LEU A 69 -2.45 17.64 7.99
N THR A 70 -2.42 17.89 6.68
CA THR A 70 -1.30 18.59 6.04
C THR A 70 -1.13 20.01 6.54
N GLN A 71 -2.24 20.76 6.66
CA GLN A 71 -2.26 22.11 7.25
C GLN A 71 -1.80 22.12 8.71
N SER A 72 -2.03 21.01 9.42
CA SER A 72 -1.67 20.86 10.84
C SER A 72 -0.25 20.33 11.07
N GLY A 73 0.59 20.29 10.02
CA GLY A 73 2.01 19.98 10.14
C GLY A 73 2.39 18.51 9.90
N TYR A 74 1.45 17.67 9.47
CA TYR A 74 1.75 16.32 9.01
C TYR A 74 2.17 16.34 7.53
N GLN A 75 3.11 15.47 7.17
CA GLN A 75 3.41 15.11 5.79
C GLN A 75 2.57 13.90 5.41
N TYR A 76 1.88 13.97 4.27
CA TYR A 76 1.26 12.80 3.66
C TYR A 76 2.37 11.92 3.07
N ILE A 77 2.65 10.80 3.73
CA ILE A 77 3.68 9.84 3.31
C ILE A 77 3.21 9.03 2.11
N GLY A 78 1.91 8.76 2.00
CA GLY A 78 1.34 8.02 0.88
C GLY A 78 0.39 6.93 1.34
N MET A 79 -0.46 6.49 0.42
CA MET A 79 -1.61 5.62 0.68
C MET A 79 -2.47 6.15 1.83
N ASP A 80 -2.29 5.60 3.02
CA ASP A 80 -3.14 5.85 4.18
C ASP A 80 -2.34 6.53 5.30
N HIS A 81 -1.05 6.84 5.10
CA HIS A 81 -0.12 7.23 6.18
C HIS A 81 0.28 8.71 6.16
N PHE A 82 0.30 9.27 7.36
CA PHE A 82 0.77 10.61 7.68
C PHE A 82 1.78 10.53 8.82
N ALA A 83 2.79 11.38 8.77
CA ALA A 83 3.76 11.51 9.85
C ALA A 83 4.12 12.98 10.07
N LYS A 84 4.52 13.36 11.28
CA LYS A 84 5.09 14.70 11.51
C LYS A 84 6.28 14.92 10.56
N LYS A 85 6.51 16.15 10.10
CA LYS A 85 7.65 16.48 9.23
C LYS A 85 9.02 16.14 9.83
N THR A 86 9.09 16.03 11.16
CA THR A 86 10.29 15.64 11.92
C THR A 86 10.45 14.13 12.09
N ASP A 87 9.46 13.33 11.69
CA ASP A 87 9.51 11.87 11.78
C ASP A 87 10.51 11.29 10.76
N GLU A 88 11.16 10.20 11.14
CA GLU A 88 12.11 9.50 10.28
C GLU A 88 11.52 9.04 8.94
N LEU A 89 10.21 8.74 8.86
CA LEU A 89 9.55 8.35 7.60
C LEU A 89 9.44 9.54 6.64
N ALA A 90 9.10 10.73 7.16
CA ALA A 90 9.05 11.94 6.36
C ALA A 90 10.45 12.30 5.84
N ALA A 91 11.47 12.23 6.71
CA ALA A 91 12.85 12.44 6.32
C ALA A 91 13.32 11.41 5.28
N ALA A 92 13.01 10.12 5.47
CA ALA A 92 13.40 9.08 4.54
C ALA A 92 12.72 9.25 3.18
N GLN A 93 11.45 9.66 3.15
CA GLN A 93 10.75 9.95 1.90
C GLN A 93 11.40 11.10 1.14
N ASN A 94 11.67 12.21 1.83
CA ASN A 94 12.27 13.40 1.25
C ASN A 94 13.69 13.15 0.72
N ASN A 95 14.39 12.16 1.31
CA ASN A 95 15.72 11.73 0.90
C ASN A 95 15.71 10.55 -0.09
N GLY A 96 14.54 10.07 -0.54
CA GLY A 96 14.45 8.93 -1.47
C GLY A 96 14.90 7.58 -0.89
N THR A 97 14.84 7.41 0.44
CA THR A 97 15.29 6.19 1.16
C THR A 97 14.17 5.49 1.92
N LEU A 98 12.94 6.01 1.86
CA LEU A 98 11.74 5.35 2.38
C LEU A 98 11.56 3.96 1.75
N TYR A 99 11.29 2.97 2.58
CA TYR A 99 11.02 1.61 2.16
C TYR A 99 9.66 1.14 2.67
N ARG A 100 9.13 0.04 2.09
CA ARG A 100 7.90 -0.58 2.56
C ARG A 100 8.02 -2.10 2.65
N ASN A 101 7.50 -2.65 3.75
CA ASN A 101 7.36 -4.09 3.96
C ASN A 101 5.90 -4.44 4.38
N PHE A 102 5.67 -5.67 4.84
CA PHE A 102 4.34 -6.15 5.26
C PHE A 102 3.71 -5.34 6.41
N GLN A 103 4.51 -4.73 7.28
CA GLN A 103 4.00 -3.91 8.40
C GLN A 103 3.70 -2.46 7.99
N GLY A 104 4.21 -2.01 6.84
CA GLY A 104 4.04 -0.64 6.37
C GLY A 104 5.38 0.01 5.98
N TYR A 105 5.41 1.33 6.06
CA TYR A 105 6.61 2.12 5.75
C TYR A 105 7.71 1.96 6.80
N SER A 106 8.96 1.99 6.37
CA SER A 106 10.15 1.76 7.19
C SER A 106 11.36 2.53 6.63
N THR A 107 12.33 2.82 7.50
CA THR A 107 13.64 3.39 7.14
C THR A 107 14.72 2.32 6.94
N LYS A 108 14.37 1.05 7.07
CA LYS A 108 15.29 -0.10 7.01
C LYS A 108 15.08 -0.91 5.74
N ALA A 109 15.60 -0.39 4.63
CA ALA A 109 15.66 -1.10 3.35
C ALA A 109 16.68 -2.26 3.41
N GLY A 110 16.45 -3.29 2.60
CA GLY A 110 17.40 -4.40 2.40
C GLY A 110 17.57 -5.36 3.58
N CYS A 111 16.81 -5.20 4.66
CA CYS A 111 16.85 -6.13 5.80
C CYS A 111 15.99 -7.37 5.55
N ASP A 112 16.49 -8.52 6.00
CA ASP A 112 15.65 -9.69 6.20
C ASP A 112 14.68 -9.45 7.37
N VAL A 113 13.43 -9.87 7.20
CA VAL A 113 12.36 -9.78 8.18
C VAL A 113 12.07 -11.18 8.71
N TYR A 114 12.42 -11.41 9.97
CA TYR A 114 12.10 -12.64 10.70
C TYR A 114 10.80 -12.42 11.48
N ALA A 115 9.76 -13.19 11.17
CA ALA A 115 8.45 -13.02 11.77
C ALA A 115 8.04 -14.29 12.55
N PHE A 116 7.50 -14.08 13.76
CA PHE A 116 7.13 -15.13 14.70
C PHE A 116 5.63 -15.09 14.99
N GLY A 117 5.06 -16.23 15.39
CA GLY A 117 3.64 -16.37 15.69
C GLY A 117 2.80 -16.85 14.51
N ILE A 118 1.50 -17.02 14.77
CA ILE A 118 0.52 -17.46 13.78
C ILE A 118 0.42 -16.44 12.64
N SER A 119 0.23 -16.91 11.41
CA SER A 119 0.05 -16.09 10.19
C SER A 119 1.22 -15.18 9.81
N ALA A 120 2.27 -15.11 10.63
CA ALA A 120 3.43 -14.25 10.47
C ALA A 120 4.12 -14.48 9.11
N ILE A 121 4.51 -13.39 8.46
CA ILE A 121 5.16 -13.42 7.15
C ILE A 121 6.59 -12.94 7.31
N SER A 122 7.54 -13.83 7.05
CA SER A 122 8.94 -13.50 6.93
C SER A 122 9.26 -13.12 5.49
N GLN A 123 10.20 -12.20 5.34
CA GLN A 123 10.73 -11.75 4.05
C GLN A 123 12.24 -11.89 4.08
N PHE A 124 12.78 -12.66 3.15
CA PHE A 124 14.22 -12.75 2.89
C PHE A 124 14.48 -12.23 1.48
N LYS A 125 15.77 -12.03 1.13
CA LYS A 125 16.22 -11.54 -0.20
C LYS A 125 15.24 -11.86 -1.34
N ASN A 126 15.01 -13.13 -1.65
CA ASN A 126 14.12 -13.58 -2.72
C ASN A 126 12.97 -14.50 -2.26
N ILE A 127 12.63 -14.51 -0.98
CA ILE A 127 11.63 -15.45 -0.44
C ILE A 127 10.66 -14.74 0.49
N TYR A 128 9.37 -14.98 0.29
CA TYR A 128 8.35 -14.78 1.31
C TYR A 128 7.97 -16.13 1.93
N ALA A 129 7.82 -16.17 3.25
CA ALA A 129 7.42 -17.38 3.97
C ALA A 129 6.36 -17.04 5.01
N GLN A 130 5.22 -17.71 4.96
CA GLN A 130 4.10 -17.48 5.88
C GLN A 130 3.92 -18.69 6.81
N ASN A 131 3.84 -18.41 8.11
CA ASN A 131 3.47 -19.39 9.12
C ASN A 131 2.00 -19.83 9.00
N VAL A 132 1.70 -21.00 9.53
CA VAL A 132 0.32 -21.48 9.68
C VAL A 132 -0.57 -20.43 10.36
N LYS A 133 -1.79 -20.29 9.86
CA LYS A 133 -2.75 -19.27 10.35
C LYS A 133 -3.55 -19.75 11.57
N ASN A 134 -3.63 -21.06 11.78
CA ASN A 134 -4.34 -21.66 12.91
C ASN A 134 -3.39 -21.81 14.10
N ILE A 135 -3.87 -21.46 15.30
CA ILE A 135 -3.09 -21.51 16.53
C ILE A 135 -2.77 -22.94 17.01
N HIS A 136 -3.67 -23.90 16.80
CA HIS A 136 -3.43 -25.30 17.12
C HIS A 136 -2.35 -25.89 16.22
N ASP A 137 -2.41 -25.65 14.92
CA ASP A 137 -1.38 -26.11 13.96
C ASP A 137 -0.02 -25.48 14.26
N TYR A 138 -0.01 -24.23 14.72
CA TYR A 138 1.21 -23.53 15.10
C TYR A 138 1.88 -24.22 16.28
N TYR A 139 1.17 -24.40 17.39
CA TYR A 139 1.73 -25.07 18.57
C TYR A 139 2.13 -26.52 18.26
N ALA A 140 1.30 -27.28 17.55
CA ALA A 140 1.63 -28.65 17.17
C ALA A 140 2.93 -28.77 16.34
N ARG A 141 3.26 -27.75 15.52
CA ARG A 141 4.54 -27.71 14.78
C ARG A 141 5.71 -27.37 15.70
N ILE A 142 5.56 -26.34 16.53
CA ILE A 142 6.62 -25.88 17.45
C ILE A 142 6.94 -26.96 18.49
N ASP A 143 5.93 -27.58 19.11
CA ASP A 143 6.09 -28.65 20.10
C ASP A 143 6.78 -29.90 19.51
N ALA A 144 6.65 -30.11 18.21
CA ALA A 144 7.34 -31.16 17.47
C ALA A 144 8.75 -30.75 16.97
N GLY A 145 9.25 -29.57 17.35
CA GLY A 145 10.56 -29.06 16.91
C GLY A 145 10.62 -28.70 15.41
N ARG A 146 9.47 -28.45 14.77
CA ARG A 146 9.38 -28.11 13.33
C ARG A 146 9.07 -26.64 13.11
N ALA A 147 9.51 -26.11 11.97
CA ALA A 147 9.16 -24.75 11.55
C ALA A 147 7.63 -24.59 11.35
N ALA A 148 7.11 -23.43 11.76
CA ALA A 148 5.70 -23.07 11.58
C ALA A 148 5.32 -22.71 10.14
N THR A 149 6.29 -22.59 9.22
CA THR A 149 6.10 -22.19 7.83
C THR A 149 5.14 -23.12 7.09
N GLN A 150 4.02 -22.59 6.63
CA GLN A 150 3.00 -23.30 5.85
C GLN A 150 3.23 -23.19 4.35
N VAL A 151 3.52 -21.97 3.88
CA VAL A 151 3.66 -21.65 2.46
C VAL A 151 4.83 -20.70 2.27
N GLY A 152 5.54 -20.87 1.16
CA GLY A 152 6.58 -19.95 0.74
C GLY A 152 6.43 -19.62 -0.74
N TYR A 153 6.97 -18.47 -1.12
CA TYR A 153 7.05 -18.02 -2.50
C TYR A 153 8.48 -17.55 -2.74
N ARG A 154 9.12 -18.11 -3.77
CA ARG A 154 10.44 -17.69 -4.22
C ARG A 154 10.26 -16.79 -5.44
N MET A 155 10.68 -15.54 -5.29
CA MET A 155 10.63 -14.54 -6.36
C MET A 155 11.57 -14.94 -7.50
N THR A 156 11.05 -14.80 -8.71
CA THR A 156 11.80 -14.81 -9.97
C THR A 156 12.50 -13.47 -10.17
N GLU A 157 13.34 -13.38 -11.20
CA GLU A 157 14.00 -12.13 -11.57
C GLU A 157 13.01 -11.05 -12.01
N ASP A 158 11.96 -11.42 -12.75
CA ASP A 158 10.87 -10.50 -13.13
C ASP A 158 10.13 -9.96 -11.90
N ASP A 159 9.87 -10.81 -10.91
CA ASP A 159 9.26 -10.37 -9.64
C ASP A 159 10.12 -9.33 -8.92
N HIS A 160 11.45 -9.45 -8.99
CA HIS A 160 12.36 -8.50 -8.39
C HIS A 160 12.33 -7.14 -9.09
N ILE A 161 12.37 -7.14 -10.43
CA ILE A 161 12.33 -5.93 -11.25
C ILE A 161 11.00 -5.20 -11.02
N ARG A 162 9.88 -5.92 -11.11
CA ARG A 162 8.54 -5.36 -10.88
C ARG A 162 8.34 -4.87 -9.46
N LYS A 163 8.82 -5.62 -8.47
CA LYS A 163 8.80 -5.20 -7.07
C LYS A 163 9.54 -3.87 -6.88
N GLU A 164 10.72 -3.71 -7.45
CA GLU A 164 11.48 -2.47 -7.34
C GLU A 164 10.71 -1.29 -7.94
N THR A 165 10.23 -1.42 -9.19
CA THR A 165 9.43 -0.39 -9.87
C THR A 165 8.18 -0.01 -9.06
N ILE A 166 7.42 -1.00 -8.57
CA ILE A 166 6.23 -0.79 -7.74
C ILE A 166 6.59 -0.11 -6.42
N MET A 167 7.69 -0.52 -5.76
CA MET A 167 8.10 0.07 -4.49
C MET A 167 8.54 1.53 -4.64
N GLN A 168 9.23 1.87 -5.73
CA GLN A 168 9.58 3.26 -6.04
C GLN A 168 8.32 4.13 -6.20
N LEU A 169 7.31 3.66 -6.95
CA LEU A 169 6.01 4.34 -7.03
C LEU A 169 5.35 4.48 -5.66
N MET A 170 5.28 3.41 -4.87
CA MET A 170 4.57 3.40 -3.58
C MET A 170 5.24 4.25 -2.51
N CYS A 171 6.57 4.42 -2.57
CA CYS A 171 7.34 5.12 -1.54
C CYS A 171 7.69 6.56 -1.95
N HIS A 172 7.98 6.78 -3.23
CA HIS A 172 8.56 8.04 -3.71
C HIS A 172 7.69 8.75 -4.74
N LEU A 173 6.59 8.14 -5.18
CA LEU A 173 5.70 8.70 -6.20
C LEU A 173 6.41 8.97 -7.53
N THR A 174 7.57 8.34 -7.74
CA THR A 174 8.37 8.45 -8.95
C THR A 174 9.15 7.16 -9.15
N VAL A 175 9.45 6.82 -10.40
CA VAL A 175 10.40 5.77 -10.78
C VAL A 175 11.50 6.42 -11.59
N GLY A 176 12.75 6.29 -11.15
CA GLY A 176 13.90 6.63 -11.98
C GLY A 176 14.27 5.44 -12.86
N LYS A 177 14.01 5.52 -14.17
CA LYS A 177 14.22 4.41 -15.10
C LYS A 177 15.66 3.90 -15.04
N HIS A 178 16.63 4.82 -15.11
CA HIS A 178 18.06 4.49 -15.04
C HIS A 178 18.45 3.69 -13.78
N MET A 179 17.83 3.98 -12.62
CA MET A 179 18.15 3.26 -11.38
C MET A 179 17.72 1.79 -11.47
N VAL A 180 16.58 1.52 -12.11
CA VAL A 180 16.09 0.16 -12.34
C VAL A 180 16.94 -0.53 -13.41
N GLU A 181 17.28 0.17 -14.50
CA GLU A 181 18.14 -0.33 -15.56
C GLU A 181 19.52 -0.76 -15.02
N GLU A 182 20.17 0.08 -14.19
CA GLU A 182 21.45 -0.23 -13.58
C GLU A 182 21.37 -1.40 -12.58
N SER A 183 20.30 -1.45 -11.79
CA SER A 183 20.12 -2.48 -10.75
C SER A 183 19.89 -3.88 -11.33
N PHE A 184 19.27 -3.96 -12.51
CA PHE A 184 18.85 -5.23 -13.11
C PHE A 184 19.44 -5.51 -14.49
N ASN A 185 20.25 -4.60 -15.02
CA ASN A 185 20.87 -4.70 -16.35
C ASN A 185 19.84 -4.93 -17.47
N ILE A 186 18.82 -4.06 -17.52
CA ILE A 186 17.75 -4.06 -18.54
C ILE A 186 17.68 -2.70 -19.25
N ASN A 187 16.97 -2.64 -20.37
CA ASN A 187 16.41 -1.38 -20.89
C ASN A 187 14.97 -1.25 -20.39
N PHE A 188 14.64 -0.17 -19.69
CA PHE A 188 13.37 -0.04 -18.97
C PHE A 188 12.17 -0.03 -19.92
N ASP A 189 12.25 0.76 -20.99
CA ASP A 189 11.14 0.96 -21.92
C ASP A 189 10.89 -0.30 -22.76
N ASP A 190 11.96 -1.01 -23.15
CA ASP A 190 11.83 -2.31 -23.82
C ASP A 190 11.26 -3.39 -22.88
N TYR A 191 11.73 -3.43 -21.63
CA TYR A 191 11.29 -4.43 -20.65
C TYR A 191 9.82 -4.26 -20.27
N PHE A 192 9.38 -3.01 -20.06
CA PHE A 192 8.01 -2.66 -19.70
C PHE A 192 7.13 -2.27 -20.91
N ALA A 193 7.51 -2.65 -22.13
CA ALA A 193 6.79 -2.27 -23.36
C ALA A 193 5.30 -2.68 -23.35
N ALA A 194 4.95 -3.79 -22.67
CA ALA A 194 3.56 -4.23 -22.50
C ALA A 194 2.82 -3.54 -21.34
N ASP A 195 3.54 -2.92 -20.42
CA ASP A 195 3.01 -2.33 -19.19
C ASP A 195 2.84 -0.80 -19.32
N LEU A 196 3.77 -0.11 -20.00
CA LEU A 196 3.73 1.34 -20.21
C LEU A 196 2.44 1.84 -20.88
N PRO A 197 1.87 1.17 -21.90
CA PRO A 197 0.59 1.61 -22.49
C PRO A 197 -0.57 1.63 -21.49
N LYS A 198 -0.51 0.82 -20.44
CA LYS A 198 -1.54 0.80 -19.39
C LYS A 198 -1.58 2.11 -18.59
N LEU A 199 -0.56 2.97 -18.72
CA LEU A 199 -0.50 4.27 -18.06
C LEU A 199 -1.19 5.40 -18.84
N GLU A 200 -1.57 5.19 -20.10
CA GLU A 200 -2.05 6.25 -21.00
C GLU A 200 -3.26 7.01 -20.43
N GLY A 201 -4.27 6.31 -19.90
CA GLY A 201 -5.43 6.96 -19.28
C GLY A 201 -5.05 7.85 -18.08
N PHE A 202 -4.06 7.44 -17.28
CA PHE A 202 -3.57 8.27 -16.17
C PHE A 202 -2.77 9.49 -16.65
N ILE A 203 -2.14 9.41 -17.82
CA ILE A 203 -1.44 10.55 -18.43
C ILE A 203 -2.45 11.56 -18.98
N GLU A 204 -3.48 11.08 -19.69
CA GLU A 204 -4.57 11.91 -20.20
C GLU A 204 -5.30 12.66 -19.08
N ASP A 205 -5.51 11.99 -17.95
CA ASP A 205 -6.13 12.59 -16.76
C ASP A 205 -5.17 13.50 -15.96
N GLY A 206 -3.90 13.63 -16.38
CA GLY A 206 -2.90 14.45 -15.70
C GLY A 206 -2.53 13.94 -14.30
N LEU A 207 -2.55 12.62 -14.11
CA LEU A 207 -2.24 11.91 -12.87
C LEU A 207 -0.84 11.30 -12.88
N VAL A 208 -0.30 11.05 -14.07
CA VAL A 208 1.05 10.56 -14.32
C VAL A 208 1.72 11.40 -15.41
N SER A 209 3.01 11.66 -15.25
CA SER A 209 3.87 12.20 -16.31
C SER A 209 4.98 11.19 -16.60
N ILE A 210 5.23 10.90 -17.87
CA ILE A 210 6.34 10.06 -18.30
C ILE A 210 7.29 10.90 -19.14
N ASN A 211 8.57 10.84 -18.82
CA ASN A 211 9.62 11.38 -19.66
C ASN A 211 10.67 10.29 -19.94
N ARG A 212 11.80 10.68 -20.54
CA ARG A 212 12.88 9.76 -20.89
C ARG A 212 13.45 9.05 -19.67
N ASP A 213 13.60 9.74 -18.56
CA ASP A 213 14.39 9.29 -17.41
C ASP A 213 13.50 8.86 -16.23
N SER A 214 12.24 9.31 -16.17
CA SER A 214 11.33 9.02 -15.07
C SER A 214 9.86 8.81 -15.43
N ILE A 215 9.14 8.18 -14.50
CA ILE A 215 7.69 8.14 -14.41
C ILE A 215 7.30 8.82 -13.10
N ASP A 216 6.56 9.92 -13.16
CA ASP A 216 6.22 10.74 -12.02
C ASP A 216 4.70 10.75 -11.77
N VAL A 217 4.30 10.48 -10.53
CA VAL A 217 2.90 10.55 -10.09
C VAL A 217 2.61 11.98 -9.63
N ILE A 218 1.72 12.64 -10.33
CA ILE A 218 1.47 14.08 -10.21
C ILE A 218 0.09 14.37 -9.62
N GLY A 219 -0.03 15.51 -8.94
CA GLY A 219 -1.31 16.03 -8.43
C GLY A 219 -2.14 15.00 -7.67
N ARG A 220 -3.32 14.68 -8.21
CA ARG A 220 -4.29 13.74 -7.64
C ARG A 220 -3.92 12.26 -7.83
N GLY A 221 -2.94 11.94 -8.68
CA GLY A 221 -2.47 10.57 -8.89
C GLY A 221 -1.96 9.90 -7.61
N LYS A 222 -1.50 10.69 -6.64
CA LYS A 222 -1.07 10.22 -5.32
C LYS A 222 -2.16 9.50 -4.52
N LEU A 223 -3.43 9.79 -4.82
CA LEU A 223 -4.59 9.18 -4.16
C LEU A 223 -4.93 7.81 -4.74
N ILE A 224 -4.60 7.60 -6.02
CA ILE A 224 -4.87 6.36 -6.77
C ILE A 224 -3.58 5.60 -7.09
N ILE A 225 -2.55 5.80 -6.26
CA ILE A 225 -1.21 5.29 -6.47
C ILE A 225 -1.20 3.75 -6.65
N ARG A 226 -2.11 3.06 -5.94
CA ARG A 226 -2.32 1.60 -6.09
C ARG A 226 -2.72 1.23 -7.52
N ASN A 227 -3.66 1.97 -8.12
CA ASN A 227 -4.17 1.73 -9.47
C ASN A 227 -3.06 1.98 -10.51
N ILE A 228 -2.20 2.97 -10.28
CA ILE A 228 -1.04 3.25 -11.15
C ILE A 228 0.00 2.12 -11.06
N ALA A 229 0.31 1.64 -9.85
CA ALA A 229 1.27 0.54 -9.70
C ALA A 229 0.77 -0.82 -10.18
N MET A 230 -0.54 -1.03 -10.20
CA MET A 230 -1.15 -2.23 -10.79
C MET A 230 -0.81 -2.40 -12.27
N CYS A 231 -0.46 -1.33 -13.00
CA CYS A 231 0.02 -1.41 -14.38
C CYS A 231 1.28 -2.28 -14.51
N PHE A 232 2.09 -2.39 -13.46
CA PHE A 232 3.34 -3.15 -13.44
C PHE A 232 3.19 -4.54 -12.81
N ASP A 233 1.99 -4.93 -12.37
CA ASP A 233 1.73 -6.24 -11.76
C ASP A 233 1.47 -7.32 -12.84
N ALA A 234 2.43 -8.24 -13.00
CA ALA A 234 2.32 -9.34 -13.98
C ALA A 234 1.24 -10.38 -13.64
N TYR A 235 0.79 -10.45 -12.38
CA TYR A 235 -0.15 -11.47 -11.92
C TYR A 235 -1.60 -11.01 -11.97
N LEU A 236 -1.84 -9.70 -12.09
CA LEU A 236 -3.18 -9.13 -11.98
C LEU A 236 -4.15 -9.67 -13.04
N ASP A 237 -3.73 -9.73 -14.30
CA ASP A 237 -4.58 -10.22 -15.40
C ASP A 237 -4.97 -11.68 -15.19
N LYS A 238 -4.00 -12.50 -14.77
CA LYS A 238 -4.22 -13.91 -14.44
C LYS A 238 -5.16 -14.08 -13.25
N MET A 239 -4.96 -13.29 -12.19
CA MET A 239 -5.80 -13.35 -11.00
C MET A 239 -7.23 -12.91 -11.30
N THR A 240 -7.41 -11.85 -12.09
CA THR A 240 -8.72 -11.32 -12.46
C THR A 240 -9.51 -12.29 -13.33
N ALA A 241 -8.83 -13.06 -14.18
CA ALA A 241 -9.44 -14.14 -14.95
C ALA A 241 -9.88 -15.33 -14.08
N GLU A 242 -9.16 -15.62 -12.98
CA GLU A 242 -9.41 -16.78 -12.13
C GLU A 242 -10.41 -16.50 -10.99
N LYS A 243 -10.42 -15.30 -10.39
CA LYS A 243 -11.30 -14.92 -9.26
C LYS A 243 -11.58 -13.41 -9.22
N PRO A 244 -12.79 -12.97 -8.82
CA PRO A 244 -13.05 -11.55 -8.55
C PRO A 244 -12.16 -11.05 -7.40
N VAL A 245 -11.42 -9.96 -7.66
CA VAL A 245 -10.46 -9.35 -6.72
C VAL A 245 -11.18 -8.80 -5.48
N PHE A 246 -10.65 -9.08 -4.29
CA PHE A 246 -11.34 -8.98 -2.99
C PHE A 246 -11.48 -7.57 -2.41
N SER A 247 -10.83 -6.58 -3.00
CA SER A 247 -10.91 -5.17 -2.60
C SER A 247 -11.02 -4.34 -3.86
N LYS A 248 -12.16 -3.65 -4.05
CA LYS A 248 -12.26 -2.62 -5.06
C LYS A 248 -11.38 -1.46 -4.58
N THR A 249 -10.29 -1.21 -5.29
CA THR A 249 -9.59 0.07 -5.20
C THR A 249 -10.56 1.18 -5.60
N VAL A 250 -10.44 2.34 -4.93
CA VAL A 250 -11.26 3.52 -5.22
C VAL A 250 -11.02 3.96 -6.66
#